data_AF-A0AAV5WPQ3-F1
#
_entry.id   AF-A0AAV5WPQ3-F1
#
_cell.length_a   1.000
_cell.length_b   1.000
_cell.length_c   1.000
_cell.angle_alpha   90.00
_cell.angle_beta   90.00
_cell.angle_gamma   90.00
#
_symmetry.space_group_name_H-M   'P 1'
#
loop_
_entity.id
_entity.type
_entity.pdbx_description
1 polymer ?
#
loop_
_entity_poly.entity_id
_entity_poly.type
_entity_poly.pdbx_seq_one_letter_code
_entity_poly.pdbx_strand_id
1 'polypeptide(L)'
;QLLSLHSCFFASLFYGSFNERNQEVKEIKGIFETEFVEFIHSLHCRRFEITSVKCALDTFVFSDQFLVPHVSKGVLPYLMDHSLSEEMVECALISVDRVPGNEEIMAWILTQFKSKSEVLKILHSILPSISNATAQMCLELGIQRISEIERENERIQLELEEERNRHNIVLSSILEDSTELTSSARVFTRRLSPFLQMRSRRERSVSPSDD
;
A
#
# COMPACT_ATOMS: atom_id res chain seq x y z
N GLN A 1 -28.65 -31.65 10.23
CA GLN A 1 -29.46 -31.25 9.05
C GLN A 1 -29.12 -29.84 8.56
N LEU A 2 -29.09 -28.82 9.43
CA LEU A 2 -28.82 -27.43 9.02
C LEU A 2 -27.48 -27.25 8.28
N LEU A 3 -26.38 -27.82 8.79
CA LEU A 3 -25.06 -27.74 8.14
C LEU A 3 -25.07 -28.30 6.70
N SER A 4 -25.75 -29.43 6.48
CA SER A 4 -25.89 -30.02 5.15
C SER A 4 -26.67 -29.16 4.16
N LEU A 5 -27.59 -28.32 4.65
CA LEU A 5 -28.37 -27.42 3.79
C LEU A 5 -27.49 -26.31 3.22
N HIS A 6 -26.51 -25.86 4.00
CA HIS A 6 -25.68 -24.70 3.66
C HIS A 6 -24.33 -25.06 3.02
N SER A 7 -23.92 -26.33 3.09
CA SER A 7 -22.60 -26.78 2.66
C SER A 7 -22.68 -28.15 1.99
N CYS A 8 -22.22 -28.23 0.74
CA CYS A 8 -22.08 -29.49 0.02
C CYS A 8 -21.06 -30.42 0.70
N PHE A 9 -20.04 -29.86 1.35
CA PHE A 9 -19.10 -30.62 2.16
C PHE A 9 -19.82 -31.36 3.30
N PHE A 10 -20.61 -30.64 4.12
CA PHE A 10 -21.34 -31.26 5.22
C PHE A 10 -22.45 -32.21 4.73
N ALA A 11 -23.11 -31.92 3.61
CA ALA A 11 -24.05 -32.86 3.00
C ALA A 11 -23.37 -34.18 2.63
N SER A 12 -22.18 -34.11 2.02
CA SER A 12 -21.38 -35.27 1.66
C SER A 12 -20.87 -36.01 2.89
N LEU A 13 -20.40 -35.28 3.91
CA LEU A 13 -19.92 -35.86 5.16
C LEU A 13 -21.01 -36.58 5.96
N PHE A 14 -22.24 -36.05 5.97
CA PHE A 14 -23.35 -36.63 6.75
C PHE A 14 -24.16 -37.68 5.98
N TYR A 15 -24.30 -37.56 4.66
CA TYR A 15 -25.17 -38.43 3.86
C TYR A 15 -24.47 -39.17 2.73
N GLY A 16 -23.21 -38.84 2.44
CA GLY A 16 -22.42 -39.50 1.43
C GLY A 16 -21.99 -40.92 1.82
N SER A 17 -21.27 -41.57 0.93
CA SER A 17 -20.83 -42.97 1.07
C SER A 17 -19.50 -43.12 1.81
N PHE A 18 -19.22 -42.24 2.78
CA PHE A 18 -17.99 -42.25 3.57
C PHE A 18 -18.13 -43.14 4.81
N ASN A 19 -17.02 -43.70 5.30
CA ASN A 19 -17.01 -44.56 6.48
C ASN A 19 -17.45 -43.81 7.75
N GLU A 20 -17.20 -42.50 7.77
CA GLU A 20 -17.52 -41.53 8.81
C GLU A 20 -19.05 -41.30 8.94
N ARG A 21 -19.84 -41.73 7.95
CA ARG A 21 -21.30 -41.57 7.96
C ARG A 21 -21.93 -42.13 9.23
N ASN A 22 -21.51 -43.32 9.63
CA ASN A 22 -22.06 -44.05 10.78
C ASN A 22 -21.46 -43.63 12.13
N GLN A 23 -20.48 -42.72 12.12
CA GLN A 23 -19.89 -42.19 13.34
C GLN A 23 -20.73 -41.05 13.91
N GLU A 24 -21.04 -41.14 15.20
CA GLU A 24 -21.76 -40.09 15.93
C GLU A 24 -20.93 -38.81 16.06
N VAL A 25 -19.61 -38.96 16.28
CA VAL A 25 -18.66 -37.86 16.37
C VAL A 25 -17.77 -37.87 15.13
N LYS A 26 -17.65 -36.72 14.48
CA LYS A 26 -16.81 -36.55 13.29
C LYS A 26 -15.70 -35.56 13.60
N GLU A 27 -14.47 -36.02 13.49
CA GLU A 27 -13.28 -35.20 13.72
C GLU A 27 -12.98 -34.36 12.48
N ILE A 28 -12.73 -33.06 12.69
CA ILE A 28 -12.23 -32.15 11.65
C ILE A 28 -10.84 -31.69 12.10
N LYS A 29 -9.83 -31.95 11.27
CA LYS A 29 -8.41 -31.65 11.58
C LYS A 29 -7.95 -30.38 10.89
N GLY A 30 -6.91 -29.76 11.46
CA GLY A 30 -6.19 -28.64 10.83
C GLY A 30 -6.89 -27.28 10.95
N ILE A 31 -7.76 -27.12 11.93
CA ILE A 31 -8.56 -25.92 12.14
C ILE A 31 -8.43 -25.44 13.59
N PHE A 32 -8.40 -24.13 13.79
CA PHE A 32 -8.46 -23.52 15.11
C PHE A 32 -9.91 -23.52 15.63
N GLU A 33 -10.09 -24.05 16.85
CA GLU A 33 -11.41 -24.34 17.42
C GLU A 33 -12.28 -23.08 17.55
N THR A 34 -11.72 -21.99 18.08
CA THR A 34 -12.46 -20.76 18.37
C THR A 34 -13.05 -20.14 17.11
N GLU A 35 -12.22 -19.96 16.08
CA GLU A 35 -12.60 -19.37 14.81
C GLU A 35 -13.61 -20.26 14.07
N PHE A 36 -13.48 -21.58 14.19
CA PHE A 36 -14.44 -22.52 13.62
C PHE A 36 -15.80 -22.48 14.31
N VAL A 37 -15.83 -22.37 15.64
CA VAL A 37 -17.08 -22.24 16.40
C VAL A 37 -17.82 -20.97 15.98
N GLU A 38 -17.12 -19.86 15.82
CA GLU A 38 -17.69 -18.59 15.35
C GLU A 38 -18.25 -18.71 13.92
N PHE A 39 -17.53 -19.37 13.01
CA PHE A 39 -17.98 -19.62 11.65
C PHE A 39 -19.27 -20.47 11.62
N ILE A 40 -19.31 -21.56 12.39
CA ILE A 40 -20.48 -22.44 12.48
C ILE A 40 -21.67 -21.72 13.12
N HIS A 41 -21.44 -20.92 14.16
CA HIS A 41 -22.47 -20.11 14.79
C HIS A 41 -23.07 -19.10 13.79
N SER A 42 -22.21 -18.41 13.03
CA SER A 42 -22.62 -17.46 11.98
C SER A 42 -23.44 -18.14 10.88
N LEU A 43 -23.03 -19.34 10.46
CA LEU A 43 -23.77 -20.16 9.51
C LEU A 43 -25.15 -20.57 10.04
N HIS A 44 -25.22 -20.95 11.32
CA HIS A 44 -26.47 -21.32 11.99
C HIS A 44 -27.44 -20.13 12.09
N CYS A 45 -26.94 -18.97 12.50
CA CYS A 45 -27.71 -17.74 12.64
C CYS A 45 -28.03 -17.05 11.30
N ARG A 46 -27.44 -17.52 10.19
CA ARG A 46 -27.53 -16.91 8.85
C ARG A 46 -27.11 -15.43 8.84
N ARG A 47 -26.18 -15.09 9.72
CA ARG A 47 -25.63 -13.74 9.89
C ARG A 47 -24.13 -13.87 10.06
N PHE A 48 -23.41 -13.33 9.09
CA PHE A 48 -21.96 -13.20 9.15
C PHE A 48 -21.64 -11.77 9.58
N GLU A 49 -21.34 -11.60 10.86
CA GLU A 49 -20.89 -10.32 11.39
C GLU A 49 -19.38 -10.24 11.24
N ILE A 50 -18.94 -9.54 10.18
CA ILE A 50 -17.52 -9.31 9.95
C ILE A 50 -17.08 -8.17 10.88
N THR A 51 -16.38 -8.53 11.96
CA THR A 51 -15.93 -7.57 12.98
C THR A 51 -14.52 -7.04 12.71
N SER A 52 -13.72 -7.77 11.93
CA SER A 52 -12.33 -7.43 11.63
C SER A 52 -11.87 -8.05 10.31
N VAL A 53 -10.77 -7.54 9.73
CA VAL A 53 -10.15 -8.10 8.52
C VAL A 53 -9.67 -9.54 8.76
N LYS A 54 -9.18 -9.85 9.97
CA LYS A 54 -8.81 -11.23 10.35
C LYS A 54 -10.02 -12.16 10.29
N CYS A 55 -11.12 -11.77 10.95
CA CYS A 55 -12.38 -12.52 10.92
C CYS A 55 -12.88 -12.72 9.47
N ALA A 56 -12.74 -11.70 8.62
CA ALA A 56 -13.06 -11.81 7.19
C ALA A 56 -12.17 -12.86 6.48
N LEU A 57 -10.85 -12.84 6.68
CA LEU A 57 -9.94 -13.83 6.09
C LEU A 57 -10.25 -15.26 6.55
N ASP A 58 -10.44 -15.46 7.85
CA ASP A 58 -10.75 -16.78 8.41
C ASP A 58 -12.09 -17.30 7.89
N THR A 59 -13.11 -16.42 7.85
CA THR A 59 -14.42 -16.74 7.27
C THR A 59 -14.30 -17.08 5.78
N PHE A 60 -13.45 -16.36 5.04
CA PHE A 60 -13.21 -16.64 3.63
C PHE A 60 -12.59 -18.03 3.45
N VAL A 61 -11.51 -18.36 4.18
CA VAL A 61 -10.85 -19.68 4.12
C VAL A 61 -11.82 -20.80 4.49
N PHE A 62 -12.58 -20.65 5.58
CA PHE A 62 -13.56 -21.66 5.98
C PHE A 62 -14.70 -21.80 4.97
N SER A 63 -15.16 -20.69 4.39
CA SER A 63 -16.22 -20.75 3.38
C SER A 63 -15.79 -21.52 2.15
N ASP A 64 -14.52 -21.44 1.76
CA ASP A 64 -13.99 -22.24 0.67
C ASP A 64 -13.78 -23.71 1.09
N GLN A 65 -13.09 -23.95 2.20
CA GLN A 65 -12.81 -25.29 2.73
C GLN A 65 -14.08 -26.13 2.95
N PHE A 66 -15.16 -25.49 3.41
CA PHE A 66 -16.45 -26.14 3.64
C PHE A 66 -17.44 -25.96 2.49
N LEU A 67 -17.01 -25.48 1.32
CA LEU A 67 -17.84 -25.35 0.11
C LEU A 67 -19.14 -24.58 0.34
N VAL A 68 -19.01 -23.38 0.90
CA VAL A 68 -20.07 -22.41 1.22
C VAL A 68 -19.89 -21.15 0.36
N PRO A 69 -20.11 -21.22 -0.97
CA PRO A 69 -19.68 -20.18 -1.92
C PRO A 69 -20.45 -18.85 -1.81
N HIS A 70 -21.61 -18.83 -1.15
CA HIS A 70 -22.35 -17.59 -0.93
C HIS A 70 -21.68 -16.70 0.14
N VAL A 71 -20.95 -17.31 1.08
CA VAL A 71 -20.22 -16.60 2.12
C VAL A 71 -18.93 -16.02 1.54
N SER A 72 -18.16 -16.81 0.78
CA SER A 72 -16.93 -16.31 0.14
C SER A 72 -17.20 -15.08 -0.74
N LYS A 73 -18.26 -15.14 -1.56
CA LYS A 73 -18.70 -14.01 -2.41
C LYS A 73 -19.14 -12.78 -1.62
N GLY A 74 -19.69 -12.95 -0.42
CA GLY A 74 -20.10 -11.83 0.44
C GLY A 74 -18.92 -11.18 1.17
N VAL A 75 -17.89 -11.96 1.50
CA VAL A 75 -16.72 -11.50 2.25
C VAL A 75 -15.66 -10.86 1.35
N LEU A 76 -15.54 -11.31 0.10
CA LEU A 76 -14.52 -10.82 -0.84
C LEU A 76 -14.53 -9.29 -1.03
N PRO A 77 -15.68 -8.61 -1.24
CA PRO A 77 -15.71 -7.16 -1.38
C PRO A 77 -15.24 -6.44 -0.11
N TYR A 78 -15.57 -6.98 1.06
CA TYR A 78 -15.13 -6.42 2.34
C TYR A 78 -13.61 -6.52 2.49
N LEU A 79 -13.02 -7.67 2.13
CA LEU A 79 -11.57 -7.84 2.14
C LEU A 79 -10.89 -6.84 1.21
N MET A 80 -11.38 -6.71 -0.02
CA MET A 80 -10.78 -5.83 -1.02
C MET A 80 -10.82 -4.33 -0.66
N ASP A 81 -11.83 -3.91 0.11
CA ASP A 81 -12.04 -2.51 0.53
C ASP A 81 -11.18 -2.10 1.74
N HIS A 82 -10.64 -3.05 2.51
CA HIS A 82 -9.89 -2.77 3.74
C HIS A 82 -8.40 -3.05 3.60
N SER A 83 -7.54 -2.10 3.99
CA SER A 83 -6.09 -2.31 4.00
C SER A 83 -5.66 -3.35 5.04
N LEU A 84 -4.73 -4.23 4.68
CA LEU A 84 -4.09 -5.17 5.59
C LEU A 84 -2.99 -4.49 6.42
N SER A 85 -2.93 -4.81 7.72
CA SER A 85 -1.76 -4.51 8.55
C SER A 85 -0.56 -5.34 8.08
N GLU A 86 0.65 -4.79 8.17
CA GLU A 86 1.90 -5.48 7.78
C GLU A 86 2.04 -6.84 8.46
N GLU A 87 1.72 -6.91 9.76
CA GLU A 87 1.75 -8.16 10.55
C GLU A 87 0.74 -9.21 10.06
N MET A 88 -0.35 -8.78 9.43
CA MET A 88 -1.41 -9.66 8.94
C MET A 88 -1.16 -10.16 7.53
N VAL A 89 -0.25 -9.56 6.77
CA VAL A 89 0.00 -9.93 5.37
C VAL A 89 0.58 -11.33 5.27
N GLU A 90 1.55 -11.68 6.12
CA GLU A 90 2.13 -13.03 6.15
C GLU A 90 1.07 -14.07 6.48
N CYS A 91 0.27 -13.83 7.53
CA CYS A 91 -0.85 -14.69 7.89
C CYS A 91 -1.87 -14.81 6.75
N ALA A 92 -2.20 -13.70 6.09
CA ALA A 92 -3.13 -13.71 4.97
C ALA A 92 -2.62 -14.58 3.81
N LEU A 93 -1.36 -14.45 3.41
CA LEU A 93 -0.79 -15.25 2.33
C LEU A 93 -0.74 -16.75 2.67
N ILE A 94 -0.38 -17.09 3.92
CA ILE A 94 -0.38 -18.49 4.40
C ILE A 94 -1.81 -19.05 4.45
N SER A 95 -2.77 -18.26 4.92
CA SER A 95 -4.18 -18.65 4.97
C SER A 95 -4.75 -18.85 3.56
N VAL A 96 -4.35 -17.97 2.63
CA VAL A 96 -4.80 -17.99 1.24
C VAL A 96 -4.23 -19.18 0.48
N ASP A 97 -3.01 -19.67 0.75
CA ASP A 97 -2.43 -20.90 0.17
C ASP A 97 -3.36 -22.13 0.25
N ARG A 98 -4.25 -22.18 1.25
CA ARG A 98 -5.18 -23.28 1.46
C ARG A 98 -6.38 -23.27 0.51
N VAL A 99 -6.60 -22.16 -0.19
CA VAL A 99 -7.78 -21.91 -1.05
C VAL A 99 -7.37 -22.05 -2.53
N PRO A 100 -7.91 -23.01 -3.28
CA PRO A 100 -7.67 -23.10 -4.72
C PRO A 100 -8.31 -21.93 -5.49
N GLY A 101 -7.62 -21.38 -6.49
CA GLY A 101 -8.15 -20.30 -7.35
C GLY A 101 -8.14 -18.92 -6.71
N ASN A 102 -7.22 -18.70 -5.77
CA ASN A 102 -7.03 -17.52 -4.95
C ASN A 102 -6.16 -16.41 -5.59
N GLU A 103 -5.91 -16.49 -6.89
CA GLU A 103 -5.06 -15.54 -7.65
C GLU A 103 -5.43 -14.08 -7.38
N GLU A 104 -6.72 -13.76 -7.40
CA GLU A 104 -7.23 -12.40 -7.20
C GLU A 104 -6.88 -11.85 -5.81
N ILE A 105 -7.00 -12.68 -4.77
CA ILE A 105 -6.71 -12.26 -3.39
C ILE A 105 -5.22 -12.11 -3.19
N MET A 106 -4.40 -13.02 -3.73
CA MET A 106 -2.95 -12.89 -3.64
C MET A 106 -2.44 -11.66 -4.39
N ALA A 107 -2.96 -11.40 -5.59
CA ALA A 107 -2.66 -10.19 -6.32
C ALA A 107 -3.03 -8.95 -5.51
N TRP A 108 -4.24 -8.93 -4.93
CA TRP A 108 -4.70 -7.84 -4.06
C TRP A 108 -3.84 -7.66 -2.80
N ILE A 109 -3.40 -8.74 -2.14
CA ILE A 109 -2.48 -8.65 -0.99
C ILE A 109 -1.16 -8.00 -1.45
N LEU A 110 -0.63 -8.43 -2.59
CA LEU A 110 0.64 -7.93 -3.11
C LEU A 110 0.55 -6.47 -3.57
N THR A 111 -0.62 -5.97 -3.99
CA THR A 111 -0.77 -4.55 -4.37
C THR A 111 -0.66 -3.60 -3.18
N GLN A 112 -0.84 -4.08 -1.94
CA GLN A 112 -0.71 -3.27 -0.73
C GLN A 112 0.74 -2.80 -0.48
N PHE A 113 1.73 -3.49 -1.05
CA PHE A 113 3.14 -3.13 -0.88
C PHE A 113 3.52 -1.91 -1.73
N LYS A 114 4.28 -1.01 -1.11
CA LYS A 114 4.73 0.23 -1.74
C LYS A 114 6.19 0.16 -2.16
N SER A 115 6.99 -0.69 -1.53
CA SER A 115 8.41 -0.82 -1.83
C SER A 115 8.79 -2.21 -2.31
N LYS A 116 9.76 -2.27 -3.22
CA LYS A 116 10.39 -3.51 -3.67
C LYS A 116 10.98 -4.32 -2.51
N SER A 117 11.55 -3.63 -1.51
CA SER A 117 12.16 -4.27 -0.36
C SER A 117 11.13 -4.98 0.51
N GLU A 118 9.93 -4.40 0.71
CA GLU A 118 8.84 -5.03 1.46
C GLU A 118 8.38 -6.32 0.78
N VAL A 119 8.13 -6.27 -0.54
CA VAL A 119 7.70 -7.43 -1.32
C VAL A 119 8.70 -8.58 -1.17
N LEU A 120 9.99 -8.30 -1.37
CA LEU A 120 11.04 -9.33 -1.28
C LEU A 120 11.19 -9.89 0.14
N LYS A 121 11.09 -9.05 1.17
CA LYS A 121 11.17 -9.48 2.58
C LYS A 121 10.03 -10.43 2.93
N ILE A 122 8.79 -10.07 2.58
CA ILE A 122 7.62 -10.91 2.83
C ILE A 122 7.72 -12.21 2.04
N LEU A 123 8.04 -12.16 0.73
CA LEU A 123 8.19 -13.36 -0.09
C LEU A 123 9.23 -14.32 0.52
N HIS A 124 10.39 -13.81 0.94
CA HIS A 124 11.41 -14.65 1.58
C HIS A 124 10.93 -15.30 2.89
N SER A 125 10.08 -14.62 3.66
CA SER A 125 9.53 -15.14 4.92
C SER A 125 8.47 -16.24 4.70
N ILE A 126 7.62 -16.10 3.67
CA ILE A 126 6.47 -16.99 3.46
C ILE A 126 6.81 -18.22 2.63
N LEU A 127 7.80 -18.14 1.73
CA LEU A 127 8.15 -19.22 0.79
C LEU A 127 8.37 -20.59 1.46
N PRO A 128 8.99 -20.71 2.65
CA PRO A 128 9.13 -21.99 3.34
C PRO A 128 7.82 -22.59 3.86
N SER A 129 6.77 -21.78 4.00
CA SER A 129 5.53 -22.11 4.70
C SER A 129 4.34 -22.36 3.76
N ILE A 130 4.50 -22.12 2.47
CA ILE A 130 3.44 -22.25 1.45
C ILE A 130 3.75 -23.39 0.47
N SER A 131 2.73 -23.85 -0.24
CA SER A 131 2.91 -24.87 -1.28
C SER A 131 3.74 -24.36 -2.45
N ASN A 132 4.40 -25.27 -3.19
CA ASN A 132 5.22 -24.91 -4.35
C ASN A 132 4.43 -24.19 -5.46
N ALA A 133 3.16 -24.56 -5.65
CA ALA A 133 2.31 -23.92 -6.66
C ALA A 133 2.02 -22.46 -6.28
N THR A 134 1.63 -22.23 -5.03
CA THR A 134 1.40 -20.88 -4.49
C THR A 134 2.70 -20.08 -4.43
N ALA A 135 3.83 -20.70 -4.09
CA ALA A 135 5.14 -20.06 -4.12
C ALA A 135 5.49 -19.53 -5.50
N GLN A 136 5.30 -20.33 -6.55
CA GLN A 136 5.52 -19.90 -7.92
C GLN A 136 4.60 -18.71 -8.27
N MET A 137 3.33 -18.79 -7.90
CA MET A 137 2.35 -17.74 -8.17
C MET A 137 2.67 -16.44 -7.42
N CYS A 138 3.04 -16.51 -6.14
CA CYS A 138 3.49 -15.36 -5.36
C CYS A 138 4.74 -14.72 -5.95
N LEU A 139 5.67 -15.52 -6.48
CA LEU A 139 6.86 -15.01 -7.16
C LEU A 139 6.50 -14.31 -8.47
N GLU A 140 5.63 -14.90 -9.30
CA GLU A 140 5.19 -14.31 -10.56
C GLU A 140 4.46 -12.97 -10.34
N LEU A 141 3.47 -12.95 -9.44
CA LEU A 141 2.74 -11.74 -9.07
C LEU A 141 3.64 -10.72 -8.35
N GLY A 142 4.57 -11.19 -7.52
CA GLY A 142 5.54 -10.36 -6.82
C GLY A 142 6.49 -9.64 -7.77
N ILE A 143 6.98 -10.33 -8.80
CA ILE A 143 7.81 -9.73 -9.86
C ILE A 143 7.02 -8.67 -10.63
N GLN A 144 5.78 -8.98 -11.04
CA GLN A 144 4.90 -8.02 -11.71
C GLN A 144 4.72 -6.75 -10.88
N ARG A 145 4.45 -6.92 -9.58
CA ARG A 145 4.28 -5.79 -8.66
C ARG A 145 5.56 -4.97 -8.49
N ILE A 146 6.72 -5.62 -8.39
CA ILE A 146 8.01 -4.91 -8.33
C ILE A 146 8.21 -4.07 -9.60
N SER A 147 7.93 -4.62 -10.78
CA SER A 147 8.04 -3.88 -12.04
C SER A 147 7.04 -2.72 -12.16
N GLU A 148 5.88 -2.80 -11.52
CA GLU A 148 4.95 -1.66 -11.39
C GLU A 148 5.49 -0.58 -10.47
N ILE A 149 6.02 -0.97 -9.30
CA ILE A 149 6.62 -0.03 -8.33
C ILE A 149 7.80 0.70 -8.96
N GLU A 150 8.65 0.01 -9.71
CA GLU A 150 9.79 0.61 -10.42
C GLU A 150 9.31 1.64 -11.46
N ARG A 151 8.32 1.31 -12.29
CA ARG A 151 7.73 2.25 -13.26
C ARG A 151 7.09 3.47 -12.58
N GLU A 152 6.40 3.27 -11.47
CA GLU A 152 5.78 4.39 -10.73
C GLU A 152 6.84 5.31 -10.12
N ASN A 153 7.91 4.74 -9.56
CA ASN A 153 9.03 5.52 -9.04
C ASN A 153 9.73 6.33 -10.14
N GLU A 154 9.92 5.75 -11.33
CA GLU A 154 10.49 6.47 -12.48
C GLU A 154 9.62 7.67 -12.90
N ARG A 155 8.29 7.50 -12.93
CA ARG A 155 7.35 8.59 -13.22
C ARG A 155 7.46 9.72 -12.20
N ILE A 156 7.46 9.39 -10.92
CA ILE A 156 7.58 10.37 -9.84
C ILE A 156 8.92 11.13 -9.94
N GLN A 157 10.02 10.46 -10.28
CA GLN A 157 11.33 11.11 -10.46
C GLN A 157 11.32 12.09 -11.64
N LEU A 158 10.70 11.73 -12.76
CA LEU A 158 10.57 12.63 -13.91
C LEU A 158 9.73 13.87 -13.57
N GLU A 159 8.59 13.69 -12.90
CA GLU A 159 7.73 14.81 -12.47
C GLU A 159 8.47 15.76 -11.51
N LEU A 160 9.22 15.21 -10.56
CA LEU A 160 10.05 16.00 -9.64
C LEU A 160 11.15 16.76 -10.38
N GLU A 161 11.78 16.15 -11.39
CA GLU A 161 12.80 16.83 -12.20
C GLU A 161 12.19 17.95 -13.06
N GLU A 162 11.02 17.73 -13.64
CA GLU A 162 10.27 18.76 -14.37
C GLU A 162 9.86 19.93 -13.46
N GLU A 163 9.38 19.65 -12.25
CA GLU A 163 9.12 20.69 -11.25
C GLU A 163 10.38 21.45 -10.85
N ARG A 164 11.50 20.76 -10.64
CA ARG A 164 12.78 21.41 -10.32
C ARG A 164 13.24 22.32 -11.46
N ASN A 165 13.08 21.88 -12.71
CA ASN A 165 13.44 22.66 -13.89
C ASN A 165 12.52 23.90 -14.03
N ARG A 166 11.22 23.76 -13.78
CA ARG A 166 10.29 24.90 -13.74
C ARG A 166 10.69 25.93 -12.68
N HIS A 167 11.01 25.48 -11.47
CA HIS A 167 11.47 26.38 -10.40
C HIS A 167 12.79 27.08 -10.77
N ASN A 168 13.75 26.35 -11.37
CA ASN A 168 15.02 26.94 -11.80
C ASN A 168 14.83 28.03 -12.86
N ILE A 169 13.93 27.82 -13.83
CA ILE A 169 13.60 28.82 -14.86
C ILE A 169 13.02 30.10 -14.22
N VAL A 170 12.09 29.95 -13.27
CA VAL A 170 11.51 31.09 -12.55
C VAL A 170 12.56 31.83 -11.72
N LEU A 171 13.46 31.11 -11.05
CA LEU A 171 14.55 31.73 -10.30
C LEU A 171 15.52 32.48 -11.21
N SER A 172 15.85 31.93 -12.40
CA SER A 172 16.69 32.63 -13.37
C SER A 172 16.04 33.90 -13.91
N SER A 173 14.73 33.91 -14.19
CA SER A 173 14.05 35.12 -14.67
C SER A 173 14.00 36.21 -13.62
N ILE A 174 13.76 35.86 -12.34
CA ILE A 174 13.81 36.82 -11.22
C ILE A 174 15.21 37.41 -11.06
N LEU A 175 16.26 36.58 -11.21
CA LEU A 175 17.64 37.05 -11.14
C LEU A 175 17.98 38.01 -12.29
N GLU A 176 17.56 37.69 -13.51
CA GLU A 176 17.74 38.58 -14.68
C GLU A 176 17.05 39.93 -14.46
N ASP A 177 15.78 39.95 -14.03
CA ASP A 177 15.03 41.18 -13.70
C ASP A 177 15.73 42.01 -12.61
N SER A 178 16.32 41.35 -11.60
CA SER A 178 17.06 42.03 -10.54
C SER A 178 18.41 42.62 -11.00
N THR A 179 19.06 41.97 -11.97
CA THR A 179 20.30 42.50 -12.58
C THR A 179 20.02 43.69 -13.48
N GLU A 180 18.89 43.75 -14.16
CA GLU A 180 18.47 44.93 -14.91
C GLU A 180 18.16 46.11 -13.99
N LEU A 181 17.46 45.87 -12.88
CA LEU A 181 17.18 46.89 -11.86
C LEU A 181 18.45 47.45 -11.23
N THR A 182 19.43 46.60 -10.90
CA THR A 182 20.72 47.05 -10.35
C THR A 182 21.60 47.74 -11.39
N SER A 183 21.53 47.32 -12.66
CA SER A 183 22.20 48.01 -13.78
C SER A 183 21.61 49.40 -14.01
N SER A 184 20.28 49.52 -13.98
CA SER A 184 19.56 50.79 -14.08
C SER A 184 19.90 51.72 -12.89
N ALA A 185 19.96 51.18 -11.66
CA ALA A 185 20.40 51.93 -10.49
C ALA A 185 21.87 52.39 -10.57
N ARG A 186 22.77 51.58 -11.16
CA ARG A 186 24.17 51.97 -11.43
C ARG A 186 24.30 53.08 -12.49
N VAL A 187 23.44 53.07 -13.51
CA VAL A 187 23.38 54.17 -14.49
C VAL A 187 22.87 55.46 -13.83
N PHE A 188 21.89 55.36 -12.93
CA PHE A 188 21.37 56.50 -12.18
C PHE A 188 22.42 57.11 -11.22
N THR A 189 23.17 56.27 -10.50
CA THR A 189 24.25 56.74 -9.60
C THR A 189 25.45 57.32 -10.36
N ARG A 190 25.79 56.80 -11.55
CA ARG A 190 26.79 57.42 -12.44
C ARG A 190 26.37 58.79 -12.97
N ARG A 191 25.08 59.03 -13.23
CA ARG A 191 24.57 60.35 -13.64
C ARG A 191 24.52 61.38 -12.50
N LEU A 192 24.47 60.92 -11.24
CA LEU A 192 24.51 61.79 -10.05
C LEU A 192 25.94 62.11 -9.56
N SER A 193 26.95 61.39 -10.05
CA SER A 193 28.38 61.59 -9.73
C SER A 193 28.88 63.05 -9.94
N PRO A 194 28.55 63.75 -11.05
CA PRO A 194 28.98 65.13 -11.23
C PRO A 194 28.34 66.11 -10.23
N PHE A 195 27.14 65.80 -9.74
CA PHE A 195 26.43 66.65 -8.78
C PHE A 195 26.94 66.48 -7.34
N LEU A 196 27.46 65.30 -6.99
CA LEU A 196 28.08 65.07 -5.67
C LEU A 196 29.52 65.61 -5.60
N GLN A 197 30.25 65.68 -6.72
CA GLN A 197 31.54 66.37 -6.77
C GLN A 197 31.43 67.91 -6.65
N MET A 198 30.29 68.52 -7.00
CA MET A 198 30.07 69.95 -6.75
C MET A 198 29.75 70.29 -5.28
N ARG A 199 29.25 69.34 -4.48
CA ARG A 199 28.96 69.59 -3.06
C ARG A 199 30.20 69.42 -2.16
N SER A 200 31.14 68.54 -2.52
CA SER A 200 32.39 68.34 -1.75
C SER A 200 33.41 69.50 -1.90
N ARG A 201 33.23 70.42 -2.85
CA ARG A 201 34.07 71.61 -2.99
C ARG A 201 33.67 72.79 -2.09
N ARG A 202 32.55 72.69 -1.35
CA ARG A 202 32.09 73.74 -0.42
C ARG A 202 32.49 73.52 1.04
N GLU A 203 33.17 72.41 1.35
CA GLU A 203 33.70 72.10 2.69
C GLU A 203 35.24 72.04 2.64
N ARG A 204 35.87 73.12 2.19
CA ARG A 204 37.27 73.44 2.53
C ARG A 204 37.33 74.89 2.94
N SER A 205 37.05 75.17 4.21
CA SER A 205 37.46 76.40 4.89
C SER A 205 36.96 76.42 6.33
N VAL A 206 37.40 75.46 7.15
CA VAL A 206 37.53 75.72 8.60
C VAL A 206 38.77 74.96 9.08
N SER A 207 39.90 75.65 9.06
CA SER A 207 41.03 75.37 9.94
C SER A 207 40.75 76.03 11.29
N PRO A 208 40.73 75.31 12.41
CA PRO A 208 40.90 75.92 13.72
C PRO A 208 42.39 75.96 14.04
N SER A 209 42.89 77.19 14.11
CA SER A 209 44.07 77.60 14.84
C SER A 209 43.87 77.44 16.35
N ASP A 210 44.97 77.10 17.03
CA ASP A 210 45.38 77.51 18.38
C ASP A 210 44.42 77.26 19.56
N ASP A 211 44.70 76.20 20.34
CA ASP A 211 45.28 76.28 21.71
C ASP A 211 45.52 74.88 22.29
#